data_AF-A0A925XCR8-F1
#
_entry.id   AF-A0A925XCR8-F1
#
_cell.length_a   1.000
_cell.length_b   1.000
_cell.length_c   1.000
_cell.angle_alpha   90.00
_cell.angle_beta   90.00
_cell.angle_gamma   90.00
#
_symmetry.space_group_name_H-M   'P 1'
#
loop_
_entity.id
_entity.type
_entity.pdbx_description
1 polymer ?
#
loop_
_entity_poly.entity_id
_entity_poly.type
_entity_poly.pdbx_seq_one_letter_code
_entity_poly.pdbx_strand_id
1 'polypeptide(L)' 'MSVSDTSGVDFIRELRLRQWARTHYVPADMRSDSWHPLVLDEMRNRDEELLEAGALTTRTRSIYVPLAPGERIELAVAS' A
#
# COMPACT_ATOMS: atom_id res chain seq x y z
N MET A 1 15.22 -25.15 13.14
CA MET A 1 15.50 -24.62 11.78
C MET A 1 16.01 -23.20 11.96
N SER A 2 17.33 -23.00 11.85
CA SER A 2 17.92 -21.65 11.84
C SER A 2 17.79 -21.11 10.42
N VAL A 3 16.97 -20.07 10.27
CA VAL A 3 16.87 -19.34 9.00
C VAL A 3 18.12 -18.50 8.84
N SER A 4 18.82 -18.72 7.74
CA SER A 4 20.11 -18.12 7.46
C SER A 4 20.00 -16.60 7.29
N ASP A 5 20.88 -15.92 8.01
CA ASP A 5 21.29 -14.54 7.85
C ASP A 5 21.58 -14.23 6.38
N THR A 6 20.70 -13.45 5.75
CA THR A 6 21.02 -12.75 4.50
C THR A 6 20.78 -11.28 4.80
N SER A 7 21.87 -10.53 5.02
CA SER A 7 21.92 -9.07 5.24
C SER A 7 21.60 -8.53 6.65
N GLY A 8 22.08 -9.17 7.72
CA GLY A 8 22.43 -8.51 9.01
C GLY A 8 21.37 -7.69 9.77
N VAL A 9 20.12 -7.67 9.31
CA VAL A 9 18.97 -7.07 9.98
C VAL A 9 18.01 -8.22 10.27
N ASP A 10 17.82 -8.50 11.55
CA ASP A 10 16.81 -9.45 12.03
C ASP A 10 15.46 -9.14 11.37
N PHE A 11 14.76 -10.16 10.86
CA PHE A 11 13.44 -10.02 10.23
C PHE A 11 12.48 -9.16 11.05
N ILE A 12 12.50 -9.28 12.38
CA ILE A 12 11.66 -8.46 13.27
C ILE A 12 12.02 -6.98 13.16
N ARG A 13 13.32 -6.67 13.04
CA ARG A 13 13.82 -5.31 12.90
C ARG A 13 13.48 -4.73 11.52
N GLU A 14 13.62 -5.50 10.46
CA GLU A 14 13.18 -5.08 9.13
C GLU A 14 11.69 -4.76 9.11
N LEU A 15 10.84 -5.66 9.65
CA LEU A 15 9.40 -5.46 9.69
C LEU A 15 9.01 -4.18 10.44
N ARG A 16 9.67 -3.92 11.58
CA ARG A 16 9.47 -2.69 12.35
C ARG A 16 9.88 -1.44 11.57
N LEU A 17 11.02 -1.49 10.87
CA LEU A 17 11.49 -0.36 10.05
C LEU A 17 10.52 -0.06 8.91
N ARG A 18 10.04 -1.09 8.21
CA ARG A 18 9.02 -0.93 7.15
C ARG A 18 7.71 -0.39 7.71
N GLN A 19 7.24 -0.91 8.84
CA GLN A 19 6.04 -0.40 9.49
C GLN A 19 6.16 1.06 9.91
N TRP A 20 7.32 1.44 10.46
CA TRP A 20 7.61 2.83 10.81
C TRP A 20 7.60 3.72 9.56
N ALA A 21 8.27 3.30 8.48
CA ALA A 21 8.32 4.05 7.22
C ALA A 21 6.92 4.30 6.63
N ARG A 22 6.03 3.29 6.66
CA ARG A 22 4.64 3.45 6.19
C ARG A 22 3.82 4.41 7.05
N THR A 23 4.05 4.41 8.37
CA THR A 23 3.33 5.28 9.33
C THR A 23 3.83 6.72 9.29
N HIS A 24 5.12 6.90 9.04
CA HIS A 24 5.81 8.19 9.00
C HIS A 24 6.25 8.56 7.58
N TYR A 25 5.44 8.21 6.59
CA TYR A 25 5.75 8.47 5.19
C TYR A 25 5.95 9.97 4.93
N VAL A 26 7.00 10.30 4.17
CA VAL A 26 7.27 11.65 3.66
C VAL A 26 7.63 11.59 2.17
N PRO A 27 7.33 12.65 1.39
CA PRO A 27 7.73 12.74 -0.01
C PRO A 27 9.25 12.79 -0.18
N ALA A 28 9.74 12.44 -1.38
CA ALA A 28 11.16 12.31 -1.68
C ALA A 28 12.01 13.54 -1.25
N ASP A 29 11.49 14.74 -1.44
CA ASP A 29 12.18 16.00 -1.12
C ASP A 29 12.44 16.22 0.37
N MET A 30 11.70 15.51 1.24
CA MET A 30 11.81 15.61 2.70
C MET A 30 12.58 14.43 3.30
N ARG A 31 13.10 13.51 2.49
CA ARG A 31 13.86 12.35 2.98
C ARG A 31 15.29 12.76 3.27
N SER A 32 15.85 12.16 4.32
CA SER A 32 17.26 12.29 4.64
C SER A 32 18.01 11.06 4.15
N ASP A 33 19.10 11.27 3.40
CA ASP A 33 19.99 10.19 2.93
C ASP A 33 20.67 9.42 4.08
N SER A 34 20.65 9.99 5.29
CA SER A 34 21.15 9.34 6.50
C SER A 34 20.19 8.29 7.10
N TRP A 35 18.98 8.15 6.56
CA TRP A 35 18.02 7.15 7.03
C TRP A 35 18.41 5.74 6.61
N HIS A 36 17.82 4.76 7.29
CA HIS A 36 18.07 3.36 7.00
C HIS A 36 17.61 3.01 5.57
N PRO A 37 18.39 2.26 4.77
CA PRO A 37 18.04 1.95 3.38
C PRO A 37 16.67 1.26 3.25
N LEU A 38 16.30 0.38 4.18
CA LEU A 38 14.96 -0.23 4.23
C LEU A 38 13.82 0.78 4.39
N VAL A 39 14.04 1.87 5.13
CA VAL A 39 13.04 2.94 5.28
C VAL A 39 12.90 3.70 3.96
N LEU A 40 14.03 4.04 3.32
CA LEU A 40 14.04 4.73 2.03
C LEU A 40 13.39 3.87 0.93
N ASP A 41 13.70 2.58 0.91
CA ASP A 41 13.10 1.61 -0.02
C ASP A 41 11.58 1.50 0.19
N GLU A 42 11.13 1.35 1.43
CA GLU A 42 9.70 1.26 1.75
C GLU A 42 8.96 2.56 1.41
N MET A 43 9.57 3.74 1.62
CA MET A 43 8.97 5.01 1.21
C MET A 43 8.88 5.14 -0.31
N ARG A 44 9.85 4.63 -1.07
CA ARG A 44 9.78 4.56 -2.53
C ARG A 44 8.65 3.64 -3.00
N ASN A 45 8.50 2.47 -2.38
CA ASN A 45 7.37 1.58 -2.67
C ASN A 45 6.03 2.28 -2.38
N ARG A 46 5.96 3.07 -1.30
CA ARG A 46 4.78 3.88 -0.98
C ARG A 46 4.52 4.96 -2.04
N ASP A 47 5.55 5.59 -2.61
CA ASP A 47 5.41 6.54 -3.72
C ASP A 47 4.71 5.87 -4.91
N GLU A 48 5.21 4.69 -5.29
CA GLU A 48 4.66 3.90 -6.39
C GLU A 48 3.21 3.49 -6.12
N GLU A 49 2.89 3.03 -4.91
CA GLU A 49 1.52 2.72 -4.49
C GLU A 49 0.59 3.94 -4.61
N LEU A 50 1.06 5.15 -4.26
CA LEU A 50 0.27 6.38 -4.36
C LEU A 50 0.07 6.83 -5.80
N LEU A 51 1.11 6.69 -6.64
CA LEU A 51 1.02 6.94 -8.08
C LEU A 51 0.05 5.95 -8.72
N GLU A 52 0.13 4.67 -8.36
CA GLU A 52 -0.78 3.63 -8.83
C GLU A 52 -2.19 3.87 -8.31
N ALA A 53 -2.40 4.27 -7.04
CA ALA A 53 -3.72 4.62 -6.52
C ALA A 53 -4.32 5.84 -7.23
N GLY A 54 -3.49 6.82 -7.63
CA GLY A 54 -3.85 7.94 -8.50
C GLY A 54 -4.27 7.49 -9.91
N ALA A 55 -3.53 6.54 -10.49
CA ALA A 55 -3.85 5.95 -11.78
C ALA A 55 -5.10 5.06 -11.71
N LEU A 56 -5.25 4.32 -10.61
CA LEU A 56 -6.41 3.52 -10.27
C LEU A 56 -7.60 4.44 -10.00
N THR A 57 -7.57 5.58 -9.32
CA THR A 57 -8.80 6.42 -9.26
C THR A 57 -9.28 6.87 -10.66
N THR A 58 -8.36 7.10 -11.60
CA THR A 58 -8.68 7.37 -13.00
C THR A 58 -9.22 6.13 -13.74
N ARG A 59 -8.62 4.96 -13.52
CA ARG A 59 -8.96 3.67 -14.18
C ARG A 59 -10.08 2.88 -13.48
N THR A 60 -10.32 3.18 -12.20
CA THR A 60 -11.20 2.57 -11.18
C THR A 60 -12.42 3.44 -10.86
N ARG A 61 -12.66 4.48 -11.65
CA ARG A 61 -14.07 4.80 -11.98
C ARG A 61 -14.78 3.63 -12.68
N SER A 62 -14.06 2.60 -13.09
CA SER A 62 -14.57 1.37 -13.72
C SER A 62 -14.02 0.09 -13.08
N ILE A 63 -13.97 -0.01 -11.74
CA ILE A 63 -13.77 -1.33 -11.07
C ILE A 63 -14.69 -1.45 -9.85
N TYR A 64 -15.96 -1.10 -10.05
CA TYR A 64 -17.02 -1.52 -9.14
C TYR A 64 -17.00 -3.05 -9.09
N VAL A 65 -16.79 -3.64 -7.92
CA VAL A 65 -17.07 -5.05 -7.66
C VAL A 65 -18.49 -5.09 -7.09
N PRO A 66 -19.51 -5.54 -7.85
CA PRO A 66 -20.84 -5.74 -7.29
C PRO A 66 -20.71 -6.85 -6.25
N LEU A 67 -20.75 -6.49 -4.98
CA LEU A 67 -21.03 -7.45 -3.92
C LEU A 67 -22.39 -8.05 -4.25
N ALA A 68 -22.45 -9.38 -4.32
CA ALA A 68 -23.57 -10.13 -4.89
C ALA A 68 -24.93 -9.62 -4.37
N PRO A 69 -25.95 -9.47 -5.25
CA PRO A 69 -27.23 -8.90 -4.86
C PRO A 69 -27.98 -9.91 -3.98
N GLY A 70 -27.88 -9.72 -2.66
CA GLY A 70 -28.80 -10.31 -1.69
C GLY A 70 -30.07 -9.48 -1.48
N GLU A 71 -30.17 -8.30 -2.11
CA GLU A 71 -31.36 -7.45 -2.06
C GLU A 71 -32.05 -7.45 -3.42
N ARG A 72 -33.28 -7.99 -3.46
CA ARG A 72 -34.21 -7.83 -4.60
C ARG A 72 -34.46 -6.34 -4.79
N ILE A 73 -33.99 -5.77 -5.89
CA ILE A 73 -34.44 -4.47 -6.35
C ILE A 73 -35.89 -4.66 -6.87
N GLU A 74 -36.87 -4.53 -5.97
CA GLU A 74 -38.29 -4.39 -6.33
C GLU A 74 -38.49 -3.03 -7.03
N LEU A 75 -38.17 -2.95 -8.32
CA LEU A 75 -38.63 -1.86 -9.17
C LEU A 75 -40.06 -2.17 -9.60
N ALA A 76 -40.99 -1.88 -8.69
CA ALA A 76 -42.37 -1.56 -9.06
C ALA A 76 -42.38 -0.24 -9.84
N VAL A 77 -43.06 -0.26 -11.00
CA VAL A 77 -43.63 0.84 -11.84
C VAL A 77 -43.21 0.61 -13.31
N ALA A 78 -44.06 0.49 -14.33
CA ALA A 78 -45.50 0.56 -14.60
C ALA A 78 -45.80 -0.52 -15.69
N SER A 79 -47.00 -1.08 -15.85
CA SER A 79 -48.31 -0.48 -16.17
C SER A 79 -49.45 -1.44 -15.85
#